data_AF-A0A8C2RFS2-F1
#
_entry.id   AF-A0A8C2RFS2-F1
#
_cell.length_a   1.000
_cell.length_b   1.000
_cell.length_c   1.000
_cell.angle_alpha   90.00
_cell.angle_beta   90.00
_cell.angle_gamma   90.00
#
_symmetry.space_group_name_H-M   'P 1'
#
loop_
_entity.id
_entity.type
_entity.pdbx_description
1 polymer ?
#
loop_
_entity_poly.entity_id
_entity_poly.type
_entity_poly.pdbx_seq_one_letter_code
_entity_poly.pdbx_strand_id
1 'polypeptide(L)'
;LPGTAEAKNQFGLWNSQNFYANVPRDTSLLLTGHKITGTSYYSSHNGICNPNWRVSYLYVVRYHIFLAATVGAHAIGLMGAFHDVPGCRCFQRYQCLIAPNPGLLDMMSNCTFEAIHQWLHMWDPCLSSLNIAYNNFPYVARWCGDKIIDNFEECDCGTLKDYSGPPPDTKLRIRALELQTVNLIVVLLLLRMFLFYFLLTAVIGVLYYVKDILKGETEE
;
A
#
# COMPACT_ATOMS: atom_id res chain seq x y z
N LEU A 1 -26.63 3.82 9.66
CA LEU A 1 -25.30 3.19 9.44
C LEU A 1 -24.34 3.80 10.46
N PRO A 2 -23.50 3.01 11.15
CA PRO A 2 -22.48 3.55 12.05
C PRO A 2 -21.58 4.53 11.28
N GLY A 3 -21.22 5.66 11.91
CA GLY A 3 -20.34 6.66 11.31
C GLY A 3 -18.91 6.12 11.08
N THR A 4 -18.11 6.79 10.24
CA THR A 4 -16.73 6.35 9.93
C THR A 4 -15.88 6.11 11.18
N ALA A 5 -15.99 7.01 12.17
CA ALA A 5 -15.26 6.92 13.43
C ALA A 5 -15.57 5.63 14.19
N GLU A 6 -16.85 5.23 14.22
CA GLU A 6 -17.30 4.01 14.89
C GLU A 6 -16.80 2.76 14.17
N ALA A 7 -16.92 2.72 12.84
CA ALA A 7 -16.39 1.61 12.05
C ALA A 7 -14.87 1.41 12.25
N LYS A 8 -14.11 2.51 12.30
CA LYS A 8 -12.68 2.49 12.60
C LYS A 8 -12.41 1.98 14.01
N ASN A 9 -13.17 2.42 15.02
CA ASN A 9 -12.99 1.97 16.40
C ASN A 9 -13.29 0.48 16.56
N GLN A 10 -14.35 -0.01 15.93
CA GLN A 10 -14.69 -1.44 15.90
C GLN A 10 -13.57 -2.26 15.27
N PHE A 11 -13.00 -1.78 14.14
CA PHE A 11 -11.84 -2.41 13.52
C PHE A 11 -10.62 -2.39 14.44
N GLY A 12 -10.38 -1.29 15.17
CA GLY A 12 -9.30 -1.16 16.14
C GLY A 12 -9.39 -2.19 17.26
N LEU A 13 -10.57 -2.33 17.87
CA LEU A 13 -10.85 -3.33 18.90
C LEU A 13 -10.64 -4.75 18.36
N TRP A 14 -11.21 -5.05 17.20
CA TRP A 14 -11.07 -6.36 16.57
C TRP A 14 -9.61 -6.70 16.25
N ASN A 15 -8.86 -5.74 15.70
CA ASN A 15 -7.44 -5.89 15.37
C ASN A 15 -6.62 -6.14 16.65
N SER A 16 -6.88 -5.38 17.72
CA SER A 16 -6.22 -5.57 19.00
C SER A 16 -6.50 -6.95 19.62
N GLN A 17 -7.73 -7.43 19.54
CA GLN A 17 -8.12 -8.71 20.16
C GLN A 17 -7.65 -9.94 19.38
N ASN A 18 -7.71 -9.88 18.04
CA ASN A 18 -7.49 -11.06 17.20
C ASN A 18 -6.07 -11.14 16.63
N PHE A 19 -5.42 -10.01 16.38
CA PHE A 19 -4.12 -9.99 15.69
C PHE A 19 -2.95 -9.63 16.58
N TYR A 20 -3.14 -8.80 17.62
CA TYR A 20 -2.00 -8.27 18.38
C TYR A 20 -1.14 -9.36 19.03
N ALA A 21 -1.77 -10.41 19.57
CA ALA A 21 -1.06 -11.52 20.21
C ALA A 21 -0.17 -12.31 19.24
N ASN A 22 -0.58 -12.42 17.97
CA ASN A 22 0.12 -13.23 16.97
C ASN A 22 1.08 -12.40 16.11
N VAL A 23 0.76 -11.12 15.90
CA VAL A 23 1.49 -10.23 14.98
C VAL A 23 1.54 -8.82 15.60
N PRO A 24 2.52 -8.55 16.48
CA PRO A 24 2.72 -7.25 17.09
C PRO A 24 3.00 -6.15 16.05
N ARG A 25 2.29 -5.02 16.13
CA ARG A 25 2.46 -3.91 15.18
C ARG A 25 2.27 -2.56 15.87
N ASP A 26 3.01 -1.57 15.41
CA ASP A 26 2.92 -0.20 15.91
C ASP A 26 1.70 0.54 15.36
N THR A 27 1.31 0.19 14.13
CA THR A 27 0.18 0.78 13.43
C THR A 27 -0.45 -0.22 12.45
N SER A 28 -1.68 0.05 12.01
CA SER A 28 -2.35 -0.74 10.97
C SER A 28 -3.21 0.15 10.07
N LEU A 29 -3.06 -0.02 8.76
CA LEU A 29 -3.83 0.70 7.75
C LEU A 29 -4.77 -0.28 7.03
N LEU A 30 -6.08 -0.09 7.18
CA LEU A 30 -7.11 -0.85 6.50
C LEU A 30 -7.36 -0.25 5.11
N LEU A 31 -6.95 -0.97 4.07
CA LEU A 31 -7.23 -0.64 2.68
C LEU A 31 -8.56 -1.27 2.25
N THR A 32 -9.46 -0.48 1.64
CA THR A 32 -10.80 -0.97 1.25
C THR A 32 -11.18 -0.69 -0.20
N GLY A 33 -12.09 -1.54 -0.68
CA GLY A 33 -12.80 -1.43 -1.94
C GLY A 33 -13.94 -0.41 -1.97
N HIS A 34 -14.45 0.04 -0.81
CA HIS A 34 -15.67 0.86 -0.73
C HIS A 34 -15.55 1.94 0.34
N LYS A 35 -16.20 3.09 0.11
CA LYS A 35 -16.20 4.19 1.10
C LYS A 35 -17.05 3.84 2.31
N ILE A 36 -16.53 4.06 3.51
CA ILE A 36 -17.31 3.99 4.75
C ILE A 36 -17.95 5.35 4.97
N THR A 37 -19.28 5.38 4.99
CA THR A 37 -20.10 6.60 5.18
C THR A 37 -19.63 7.80 4.32
N GLY A 38 -19.27 7.53 3.06
CA GLY A 38 -18.86 8.55 2.08
C GLY A 38 -17.45 9.11 2.26
N THR A 39 -16.73 8.74 3.32
CA THR A 39 -15.36 9.20 3.58
C THR A 39 -14.33 8.35 2.85
N SER A 40 -13.25 8.98 2.36
CA SER A 40 -12.18 8.29 1.64
C SER A 40 -11.05 7.81 2.56
N TYR A 41 -10.89 8.40 3.73
CA TYR A 41 -9.93 7.96 4.73
C TYR A 41 -10.39 8.41 6.12
N TYR A 42 -9.86 7.78 7.16
CA TYR A 42 -10.07 8.20 8.54
C TYR A 42 -8.92 7.70 9.41
N SER A 43 -8.41 8.56 10.29
CA SER A 43 -7.32 8.25 11.21
C SER A 43 -7.59 8.86 12.58
N SER A 44 -7.04 8.25 13.63
CA SER A 44 -7.03 8.86 14.97
C SER A 44 -5.87 9.84 15.06
N HIS A 45 -6.11 11.02 15.65
CA HIS A 45 -5.02 11.91 16.00
C HIS A 45 -4.27 11.38 17.22
N ASN A 46 -2.93 11.42 17.21
CA ASN A 46 -2.09 11.01 18.34
C ASN A 46 -2.43 9.59 18.88
N GLY A 47 -2.84 8.70 17.99
CA GLY A 47 -3.22 7.33 18.31
C GLY A 47 -2.09 6.31 18.21
N ILE A 48 -0.86 6.72 17.88
CA ILE A 48 0.26 5.81 17.70
C ILE A 48 0.56 5.04 18.99
N CYS A 49 0.96 3.77 18.85
CA CYS A 49 1.17 2.81 19.94
C CYS A 49 -0.06 2.48 20.82
N ASN A 50 -1.19 3.18 20.70
CA ASN A 50 -2.40 2.85 21.42
C ASN A 50 -3.11 1.67 20.71
N PRO A 51 -3.38 0.53 21.39
CA PRO A 51 -3.94 -0.66 20.75
C PRO A 51 -5.23 -0.44 19.96
N ASN A 52 -6.10 0.46 20.43
CA ASN A 52 -7.39 0.74 19.82
C ASN A 52 -7.33 1.86 18.78
N TRP A 53 -6.40 2.82 18.94
CA TRP A 53 -6.36 4.04 18.12
C TRP A 53 -5.30 4.01 17.02
N ARG A 54 -4.35 3.07 17.05
CA ARG A 54 -3.31 2.85 16.03
C ARG A 54 -3.82 2.26 14.71
N VAL A 55 -5.09 2.46 14.40
CA VAL A 55 -5.70 1.98 13.17
C VAL A 55 -6.21 3.14 12.34
N SER A 56 -5.98 3.02 11.04
CA SER A 56 -6.45 3.96 10.03
C SER A 56 -7.20 3.22 8.93
N TYR A 57 -8.02 3.96 8.22
CA TYR A 57 -8.83 3.47 7.11
C TYR A 57 -8.51 4.28 5.85
N LEU A 58 -8.38 3.61 4.71
CA LEU A 58 -8.13 4.21 3.41
C LEU A 58 -8.88 3.50 2.28
N TYR A 59 -9.66 4.27 1.53
CA TYR A 59 -10.28 3.85 0.29
C TYR A 59 -9.30 4.01 -0.88
N VAL A 60 -9.06 2.91 -1.63
CA VAL A 60 -8.00 2.89 -2.65
C VAL A 60 -8.48 2.70 -4.09
N VAL A 61 -9.74 2.30 -4.33
CA VAL A 61 -10.20 1.87 -5.68
C VAL A 61 -10.06 2.94 -6.76
N ARG A 62 -10.18 4.23 -6.40
CA ARG A 62 -10.04 5.34 -7.35
C ARG A 62 -8.67 6.02 -7.29
N TYR A 63 -7.76 5.51 -6.46
CA TYR A 63 -6.44 6.08 -6.31
C TYR A 63 -5.44 5.29 -7.15
N HIS A 64 -4.57 6.03 -7.84
CA HIS A 64 -3.33 5.46 -8.33
C HIS A 64 -2.42 5.14 -7.14
N ILE A 65 -1.49 4.19 -7.32
CA ILE A 65 -0.67 3.65 -6.22
C ILE A 65 0.07 4.74 -5.43
N PHE A 66 0.57 5.79 -6.09
CA PHE A 66 1.26 6.90 -5.43
C PHE A 66 0.32 7.78 -4.59
N LEU A 67 -0.91 8.02 -5.06
CA LEU A 67 -1.90 8.74 -4.25
C LEU A 67 -2.36 7.89 -3.06
N ALA A 68 -2.55 6.58 -3.25
CA ALA A 68 -2.85 5.68 -2.15
C ALA A 68 -1.70 5.68 -1.11
N ALA A 69 -0.44 5.65 -1.56
CA ALA A 69 0.71 5.71 -0.68
C ALA A 69 0.80 7.03 0.09
N THR A 70 0.63 8.18 -0.58
CA THR A 70 0.70 9.51 0.06
C THR A 70 -0.48 9.77 1.01
N VAL A 71 -1.70 9.37 0.65
CA VAL A 71 -2.85 9.46 1.57
C VAL A 71 -2.73 8.44 2.72
N GLY A 72 -2.13 7.28 2.48
CA GLY A 72 -1.78 6.32 3.52
C GLY A 72 -0.75 6.90 4.50
N ALA A 73 0.30 7.51 3.98
CA ALA A 73 1.31 8.22 4.78
C ALA A 73 0.70 9.41 5.55
N HIS A 74 -0.25 10.14 4.95
CA HIS A 74 -1.04 11.15 5.63
C HIS A 74 -1.82 10.55 6.82
N ALA A 75 -2.56 9.46 6.59
CA ALA A 75 -3.32 8.79 7.64
C ALA A 75 -2.42 8.25 8.77
N ILE A 76 -1.22 7.75 8.44
CA ILE A 76 -0.22 7.29 9.42
C ILE A 76 0.36 8.46 10.20
N GLY A 77 0.75 9.54 9.53
CA GLY A 77 1.29 10.72 10.20
C GLY A 77 0.27 11.37 11.15
N LEU A 78 -1.03 11.31 10.83
CA LEU A 78 -2.08 11.73 11.77
C LEU A 78 -2.08 10.95 13.08
N MET A 79 -1.62 9.69 13.09
CA MET A 79 -1.51 8.95 14.34
C MET A 79 -0.39 9.48 15.24
N GLY A 80 0.59 10.20 14.70
CA GLY A 80 1.67 10.82 15.48
C GLY A 80 1.56 12.34 15.62
N ALA A 81 0.68 13.00 14.85
CA ALA A 81 0.56 14.45 14.82
C ALA A 81 -0.87 14.91 14.49
N PHE A 82 -1.17 16.18 14.74
CA PHE A 82 -2.39 16.81 14.24
C PHE A 82 -2.20 17.34 12.82
N HIS A 83 -3.31 17.68 12.15
CA HIS A 83 -3.27 18.41 10.88
C HIS A 83 -2.43 19.68 10.99
N ASP A 84 -1.71 19.98 9.91
CA ASP A 84 -0.94 21.20 9.80
C ASP A 84 -1.84 22.44 9.91
N VAL A 85 -1.43 23.39 10.75
CA VAL A 85 -2.11 24.67 10.98
C VAL A 85 -1.40 25.81 10.26
N PRO A 86 -2.04 26.98 10.09
CA PRO A 86 -1.36 28.16 9.56
C PRO A 86 -0.08 28.48 10.35
N GLY A 87 1.06 28.48 9.67
CA GLY A 87 2.39 28.64 10.28
C GLY A 87 3.30 27.42 10.10
N CYS A 88 2.73 26.24 9.88
CA CYS A 88 3.48 25.04 9.53
C CYS A 88 4.02 25.13 8.09
N ARG A 89 5.29 24.78 7.89
CA ARG A 89 6.00 24.90 6.61
C ARG A 89 6.80 23.63 6.31
N CYS A 90 6.87 23.28 5.04
CA CYS A 90 7.69 22.20 4.50
C CYS A 90 8.54 22.72 3.33
N PHE A 91 9.62 22.02 3.03
CA PHE A 91 10.55 22.42 1.99
C PHE A 91 9.94 22.26 0.59
N GLN A 92 10.10 23.28 -0.27
CA GLN A 92 9.74 23.27 -1.69
C GLN A 92 8.27 22.94 -2.06
N ARG A 93 7.33 22.93 -1.10
CA ARG A 93 5.91 22.64 -1.32
C ARG A 93 5.02 23.67 -0.60
N TYR A 94 3.86 23.96 -1.17
CA TYR A 94 2.86 24.85 -0.54
C TYR A 94 2.01 24.10 0.50
N GLN A 95 1.73 22.82 0.26
CA GLN A 95 1.03 21.93 1.19
C GLN A 95 1.97 20.81 1.61
N CYS A 96 1.88 20.41 2.87
CA CYS A 96 2.72 19.37 3.45
C CYS A 96 1.93 18.07 3.61
N LEU A 97 2.62 16.97 3.88
CA LEU A 97 2.04 15.64 3.97
C LEU A 97 0.81 15.58 4.88
N ILE A 98 0.81 16.33 5.98
CA ILE A 98 -0.24 16.33 7.02
C ILE A 98 -1.19 17.54 6.89
N ALA A 99 -1.31 18.11 5.69
CA ALA A 99 -2.28 19.17 5.41
C ALA A 99 -3.74 18.68 5.58
N PRO A 100 -4.70 19.52 6.03
CA PRO A 100 -6.11 19.14 6.20
C PRO A 100 -6.76 18.49 4.98
N ASN A 101 -6.31 18.87 3.78
CA ASN A 101 -6.70 18.25 2.53
C ASN A 101 -5.53 17.42 1.99
N PRO A 102 -5.60 16.08 2.05
CA PRO A 102 -4.52 15.24 1.58
C PRO A 102 -4.47 15.20 0.05
N GLY A 103 -3.29 14.90 -0.49
CA GLY A 103 -3.04 14.80 -1.92
C GLY A 103 -1.71 14.11 -2.20
N LEU A 104 -1.14 14.36 -3.37
CA LEU A 104 0.18 13.84 -3.74
C LEU A 104 1.30 14.68 -3.09
N LEU A 105 1.39 14.57 -1.76
CA LEU A 105 2.29 15.33 -0.92
C LEU A 105 3.28 14.37 -0.24
N ASP A 106 4.56 14.73 -0.27
CA ASP A 106 5.68 13.85 0.10
C ASP A 106 6.57 14.43 1.22
N MET A 107 6.31 15.66 1.65
CA MET A 107 7.15 16.37 2.61
C MET A 107 6.41 16.67 3.90
N MET A 108 6.93 16.21 5.04
CA MET A 108 6.40 16.55 6.36
C MET A 108 6.70 18.02 6.71
N SER A 109 5.82 18.66 7.48
CA SER A 109 6.02 20.03 7.95
C SER A 109 6.94 20.06 9.17
N ASN A 110 7.50 21.23 9.48
CA ASN A 110 8.21 21.45 10.74
C ASN A 110 7.35 21.14 11.98
N CYS A 111 6.04 21.40 11.95
CA CYS A 111 5.12 21.05 13.04
C CYS A 111 4.96 19.54 13.20
N THR A 112 4.88 18.80 12.09
CA THR A 112 4.85 17.33 12.12
C THR A 112 6.17 16.79 12.68
N PHE A 113 7.31 17.35 12.26
CA PHE A 113 8.62 16.96 12.79
C PHE A 113 8.73 17.22 14.30
N GLU A 114 8.24 18.37 14.77
CA GLU A 114 8.23 18.68 16.21
C GLU A 114 7.39 17.66 16.99
N ALA A 115 6.18 17.33 16.51
CA ALA A 115 5.33 16.34 17.15
C ALA A 115 6.00 14.95 17.22
N ILE A 116 6.58 14.48 16.11
CA ILE A 116 7.31 13.21 16.07
C ILE A 116 8.53 13.24 17.01
N HIS A 117 9.27 14.34 17.02
CA HIS A 117 10.42 14.51 17.90
C HIS A 117 10.00 14.44 19.38
N GLN A 118 8.87 15.04 19.75
CA GLN A 118 8.31 14.89 21.10
C GLN A 118 7.97 13.43 21.43
N TRP A 119 7.37 12.68 20.50
CA TRP A 119 7.10 11.25 20.70
C TRP A 119 8.38 10.44 20.94
N LEU A 120 9.44 10.70 20.17
CA LEU A 120 10.73 9.99 20.31
C LEU A 120 11.45 10.31 21.62
N HIS A 121 11.25 11.50 22.17
CA HIS A 121 11.90 11.93 23.42
C HIS A 121 11.07 11.69 24.68
N MET A 122 9.77 11.49 24.54
CA MET A 122 8.91 11.03 25.62
C MET A 122 8.96 9.50 25.73
N TRP A 123 8.21 8.95 26.69
CA TRP A 123 8.03 7.51 26.77
C TRP A 123 7.20 7.03 25.56
N ASP A 124 7.89 6.51 24.55
CA ASP A 124 7.25 5.73 23.49
C ASP A 124 7.11 4.26 23.96
N PRO A 125 5.91 3.65 23.80
CA PRO A 125 5.72 2.24 24.15
C PRO A 125 5.97 1.26 23.01
N CYS A 126 6.29 1.73 21.78
CA CYS A 126 6.35 0.83 20.62
C CYS A 126 7.39 1.20 19.54
N LEU A 127 7.64 2.49 19.31
CA LEU A 127 8.51 2.95 18.21
C LEU A 127 10.00 2.78 18.51
N SER A 128 10.40 2.69 19.78
CA SER A 128 11.77 2.44 20.21
C SER A 128 12.19 0.98 20.00
N SER A 129 11.22 0.06 19.86
CA SER A 129 11.54 -1.33 19.58
C SER A 129 12.00 -1.49 18.14
N LEU A 130 13.08 -2.26 17.94
CA LEU A 130 13.57 -2.51 16.58
C LEU A 130 12.49 -3.26 15.78
N ASN A 131 12.21 -2.77 14.57
CA ASN A 131 11.31 -3.47 13.67
C ASN A 131 11.96 -4.79 13.24
N ILE A 132 11.47 -5.91 13.77
CA ILE A 132 11.90 -7.24 13.37
C ILE A 132 11.13 -7.62 12.12
N ALA A 133 11.83 -7.66 10.99
CA ALA A 133 11.24 -8.05 9.71
C ALA A 133 10.59 -9.43 9.82
N TYR A 134 9.33 -9.52 9.38
CA TYR A 134 8.59 -10.76 9.37
C TYR A 134 9.06 -11.65 8.21
N ASN A 135 9.64 -12.80 8.53
CA ASN A 135 10.19 -13.74 7.53
C ASN A 135 9.15 -14.47 6.67
N ASN A 136 7.85 -14.29 6.96
CA ASN A 136 6.75 -15.03 6.33
C ASN A 136 5.94 -14.22 5.29
N PHE A 137 6.34 -12.98 4.96
CA PHE A 137 5.67 -12.19 3.92
C PHE A 137 6.51 -12.15 2.63
N PRO A 138 6.16 -12.97 1.60
CA PRO A 138 6.92 -13.01 0.35
C PRO A 138 6.72 -11.78 -0.55
N TYR A 139 5.95 -10.78 -0.10
CA TYR A 139 5.49 -9.64 -0.92
C TYR A 139 6.19 -8.32 -0.60
N VAL A 140 7.15 -8.28 0.34
CA VAL A 140 7.98 -7.10 0.53
C VAL A 140 8.96 -7.03 -0.64
N ALA A 141 8.88 -5.96 -1.43
CA ALA A 141 9.82 -5.72 -2.50
C ALA A 141 11.18 -5.42 -1.86
N ARG A 142 12.12 -6.36 -2.00
CA ARG A 142 13.46 -6.28 -1.43
C ARG A 142 14.27 -5.24 -2.19
N TRP A 143 14.79 -4.24 -1.50
CA TRP A 143 15.53 -3.15 -2.13
C TRP A 143 16.63 -2.58 -1.23
N CYS A 144 17.88 -2.89 -1.56
CA CYS A 144 19.05 -2.24 -0.99
C CYS A 144 18.99 -0.70 -1.14
N GLY A 145 19.07 -0.02 -0.01
CA GLY A 145 19.04 1.43 0.13
C GLY A 145 17.78 1.96 0.82
N ASP A 146 16.91 1.09 1.33
CA ASP A 146 15.70 1.43 2.09
C ASP A 146 15.93 1.47 3.61
N LYS A 147 17.15 1.15 4.05
CA LYS A 147 17.60 1.14 5.46
C LYS A 147 16.98 -0.02 6.27
N ILE A 148 16.46 -1.05 5.62
CA ILE A 148 15.92 -2.25 6.26
C ILE A 148 16.77 -3.45 5.87
N ILE A 149 17.42 -4.08 6.84
CA ILE A 149 18.23 -5.28 6.60
C ILE A 149 17.31 -6.47 6.33
N ASP A 150 17.34 -7.00 5.11
CA ASP A 150 16.65 -8.23 4.72
C ASP A 150 17.57 -9.46 4.85
N ASN A 151 16.99 -10.66 4.83
CA ASN A 151 17.67 -11.96 4.89
C ASN A 151 18.72 -12.18 3.77
N PHE A 152 18.75 -11.33 2.75
CA PHE A 152 19.69 -11.38 1.62
C PHE A 152 20.71 -10.24 1.62
N GLU A 153 20.70 -9.39 2.65
CA GLU A 153 21.58 -8.23 2.79
C GLU A 153 22.37 -8.35 4.10
N GLU A 154 23.68 -8.10 4.04
CA GLU A 154 24.52 -8.08 5.26
C GLU A 154 24.36 -6.76 6.01
N CYS A 155 24.08 -5.68 5.28
CA CYS A 155 23.80 -4.36 5.81
C CYS A 155 23.00 -3.54 4.77
N ASP A 156 22.22 -2.57 5.26
CA ASP A 156 21.64 -1.52 4.44
C ASP A 156 21.83 -0.16 5.15
N CYS A 157 22.64 0.71 4.55
CA CYS A 157 22.96 2.03 5.07
C CYS A 157 22.16 3.15 4.39
N GLY A 158 21.17 2.81 3.56
CA GLY A 158 20.38 3.76 2.80
C GLY A 158 20.94 4.06 1.42
N THR A 159 20.40 5.09 0.78
CA THR A 159 20.83 5.47 -0.57
C THR A 159 22.23 6.07 -0.57
N LEU A 160 22.87 6.16 -1.74
CA LEU A 160 24.16 6.83 -1.89
C LEU A 160 24.17 8.28 -1.36
N LYS A 161 23.01 8.95 -1.31
CA LYS A 161 22.89 10.31 -0.76
C LYS A 161 22.85 10.33 0.77
N ASP A 162 22.38 9.25 1.38
CA ASP A 162 22.32 9.09 2.84
C ASP A 162 23.69 8.72 3.42
N TYR A 163 24.58 8.15 2.60
CA TYR A 163 25.81 7.54 3.06
C TYR A 163 26.96 8.56 3.15
N SER A 164 27.51 8.73 4.36
CA SER A 164 28.63 9.64 4.64
C SER A 164 29.95 8.93 5.02
N GLY A 165 30.02 7.60 4.85
CA GLY A 165 31.19 6.76 5.14
C GLY A 165 32.03 6.37 3.91
N PRO A 166 33.04 5.50 4.05
CA PRO A 166 33.76 4.89 2.92
C PRO A 166 32.85 3.90 2.17
N PRO A 167 32.85 3.88 0.83
CA PRO A 167 31.80 3.22 0.03
C PRO A 167 31.53 1.79 0.50
N PRO A 168 30.26 1.42 0.81
CA PRO A 168 29.94 0.06 1.20
C PRO A 168 30.11 -0.84 -0.02
N ASP A 169 30.44 -2.11 0.20
CA ASP A 169 30.47 -3.13 -0.83
C ASP A 169 29.08 -3.24 -1.45
N THR A 170 28.80 -2.47 -2.51
CA THR A 170 27.59 -2.60 -3.31
C THR A 170 27.67 -3.91 -4.08
N LYS A 171 27.51 -5.04 -3.40
CA LYS A 171 26.95 -6.22 -4.05
C LYS A 171 25.49 -5.92 -4.31
N LEU A 172 25.26 -5.08 -5.33
CA LEU A 172 24.03 -5.04 -6.09
C LEU A 172 23.86 -6.43 -6.70
N ARG A 173 23.36 -7.38 -5.92
CA ARG A 173 22.65 -8.50 -6.50
C ARG A 173 21.22 -8.02 -6.69
N ILE A 174 21.04 -7.12 -7.65
CA ILE A 174 19.75 -6.99 -8.33
C ILE A 174 19.54 -8.35 -9.02
N ARG A 175 19.07 -9.34 -8.25
CA ARG A 175 18.04 -10.19 -8.81
C ARG A 175 16.85 -9.26 -8.86
N ALA A 176 16.62 -8.69 -10.04
CA ALA A 176 15.29 -8.30 -10.41
C ALA A 176 14.46 -9.56 -10.15
N LEU A 177 13.83 -9.63 -8.97
CA LEU A 177 12.59 -10.35 -8.86
C LEU A 177 11.67 -9.46 -9.67
N GLU A 178 11.70 -9.71 -10.99
CA GLU A 178 10.70 -9.28 -11.92
C GLU A 178 9.38 -9.42 -11.17
N LEU A 179 8.77 -8.27 -10.89
CA LEU A 179 7.40 -8.15 -10.42
C LEU A 179 6.50 -8.53 -11.59
N GLN A 180 6.67 -9.77 -12.03
CA GLN A 180 5.80 -10.54 -12.86
C GLN A 180 5.49 -11.81 -12.06
N THR A 181 4.97 -11.61 -10.86
CA THR A 181 3.80 -12.40 -10.46
C THR A 181 2.64 -11.98 -11.35
N VAL A 182 2.76 -12.23 -12.67
CA VAL A 182 1.58 -12.36 -13.52
C VAL A 182 0.85 -13.51 -12.88
N ASN A 183 -0.16 -13.17 -12.09
CA ASN A 183 -0.84 -14.12 -11.24
C ASN A 183 -1.22 -15.30 -12.14
N LEU A 184 -0.73 -16.50 -11.83
CA LEU A 184 -0.89 -17.65 -12.73
C LEU A 184 -2.36 -17.85 -13.10
N ILE A 185 -3.26 -17.48 -12.20
CA ILE A 185 -4.70 -17.39 -12.40
C ILE A 185 -5.07 -16.44 -13.55
N VAL A 186 -4.51 -15.24 -13.61
CA VAL A 186 -4.74 -14.24 -14.69
C VAL A 186 -4.20 -14.76 -16.02
N VAL A 187 -3.01 -15.37 -16.05
CA VAL A 187 -2.47 -15.98 -17.28
C VAL A 187 -3.38 -17.11 -17.77
N LEU A 188 -3.80 -18.00 -16.87
CA LEU A 188 -4.72 -19.09 -17.19
C LEU A 188 -6.09 -18.58 -17.65
N LEU A 189 -6.60 -17.49 -17.09
CA LEU A 189 -7.86 -16.87 -17.51
C LEU A 189 -7.75 -16.27 -18.92
N LEU A 190 -6.66 -15.56 -19.22
CA LEU A 190 -6.42 -14.99 -20.55
C LEU A 190 -6.26 -16.08 -21.61
N LEU A 191 -5.53 -17.15 -21.29
CA LEU A 191 -5.33 -18.29 -22.18
C LEU A 191 -6.65 -19.04 -22.44
N ARG A 192 -7.48 -19.21 -21.40
CA ARG A 192 -8.82 -19.81 -21.52
C ARG A 192 -9.77 -18.96 -22.37
N MET A 193 -9.73 -17.63 -22.23
CA MET A 193 -10.51 -16.72 -23.08
C MET A 193 -10.08 -16.78 -24.54
N PHE A 194 -8.76 -16.83 -24.79
CA PHE A 194 -8.22 -16.93 -26.15
C PHE A 194 -8.62 -18.23 -26.85
N LEU A 195 -8.52 -19.37 -26.14
CA LEU A 195 -8.96 -20.67 -26.66
C LEU A 195 -10.47 -20.70 -26.94
N PHE A 196 -11.28 -20.11 -26.07
CA PHE A 196 -12.72 -20.01 -26.27
C PHE A 196 -13.07 -19.17 -27.51
N TYR A 197 -12.40 -18.02 -27.68
CA TYR A 197 -12.58 -17.17 -28.85
C TYR A 197 -12.19 -17.89 -30.14
N PHE A 198 -11.04 -18.57 -30.15
CA PHE A 198 -10.58 -19.34 -31.31
C PHE A 198 -11.58 -20.44 -31.70
N LEU A 199 -12.06 -21.23 -30.72
CA LEU A 199 -13.09 -22.24 -30.95
C LEU A 199 -14.39 -21.63 -31.50
N LEU A 200 -14.83 -20.48 -30.96
CA LEU A 200 -16.02 -19.79 -31.44
C LEU A 200 -15.88 -19.38 -32.91
N THR A 201 -14.74 -18.79 -33.28
CA THR A 201 -14.47 -18.39 -34.67
C THR A 201 -14.40 -19.58 -35.63
N ALA A 202 -13.81 -20.70 -35.19
CA ALA A 202 -13.76 -21.92 -36.00
C ALA A 202 -15.15 -22.51 -36.22
N VAL A 203 -15.99 -22.60 -35.17
CA VAL A 203 -17.37 -23.11 -35.28
C VAL A 203 -18.21 -22.22 -36.19
N ILE A 204 -18.13 -20.91 -36.02
CA ILE A 204 -18.82 -19.95 -36.89
C ILE A 204 -18.34 -20.12 -38.34
N GLY A 205 -17.03 -20.24 -38.58
CA GLY A 205 -16.47 -20.49 -39.90
C GLY A 205 -17.00 -21.78 -40.56
N VAL A 206 -17.05 -22.89 -39.81
CA VAL A 206 -17.61 -24.16 -40.29
C VAL A 206 -19.10 -24.04 -40.60
N LEU A 207 -19.87 -23.35 -39.76
CA LEU A 207 -21.30 -23.12 -40.00
C LEU A 207 -21.53 -22.30 -41.28
N TYR A 208 -20.73 -21.26 -41.52
CA TYR A 208 -20.81 -20.49 -42.77
C TYR A 208 -20.42 -21.33 -43.98
N TYR A 209 -19.36 -22.14 -43.88
CA TYR A 209 -18.93 -23.04 -44.95
C TYR A 209 -20.01 -24.08 -45.30
N VAL A 210 -20.59 -24.73 -44.29
CA VAL A 210 -21.70 -25.70 -44.49
C VAL A 210 -22.93 -25.01 -45.07
N LYS A 211 -23.26 -23.80 -44.60
CA LYS A 211 -24.36 -23.01 -45.15
C LYS A 211 -24.16 -22.66 -46.62
N ASP A 212 -22.95 -22.32 -47.04
CA ASP A 212 -22.63 -22.05 -48.44
C ASP A 212 -22.75 -23.30 -49.31
N ILE A 213 -22.30 -24.48 -48.83
CA ILE A 213 -22.49 -25.76 -49.53
C ILE A 213 -23.98 -26.07 -49.71
N LEU A 214 -24.76 -26.00 -48.63
CA LEU A 214 -26.19 -26.29 -48.67
C LEU A 214 -26.96 -25.32 -49.56
N LYS A 215 -26.51 -24.06 -49.66
CA LYS A 215 -27.12 -23.09 -50.56
C LYS A 215 -26.82 -23.39 -52.03
N GLY A 216 -25.61 -23.87 -52.32
CA GLY A 216 -25.22 -24.34 -53.66
C GLY A 216 -26.02 -25.55 -54.15
N GLU A 217 -26.38 -26.48 -53.25
CA GLU A 217 -27.22 -27.65 -53.60
C GLU A 217 -28.70 -27.32 -53.79
N THR A 218 -29.19 -26.17 -53.30
CA THR A 218 -30.59 -25.74 -53.48
C THR A 218 -30.84 -24.89 -54.73
N GLU A 219 -29.79 -24.49 -55.45
CA GLU A 219 -29.87 -23.69 -56.69
C GLU A 219 -29.62 -24.51 -57.97
N GLU A 220 -29.46 -25.84 -57.86
CA GLU A 220 -29.50 -26.84 -58.96
C GLU A 220 -30.85 -27.60 -58.97
#